data_AF-A0A397CAR9-F1
#
_entry.id   AF-A0A397CAR9-F1
#
_cell.length_a   1.000
_cell.length_b   1.000
_cell.length_c   1.000
_cell.angle_alpha   90.00
_cell.angle_beta   90.00
_cell.angle_gamma   90.00
#
_symmetry.space_group_name_H-M   'P 1'
#
loop_
_entity.id
_entity.type
_entity.pdbx_description
1 polymer ?
#
loop_
_entity_poly.entity_id
_entity_poly.type
_entity_poly.pdbx_seq_one_letter_code
_entity_poly.pdbx_strand_id
1 'polypeptide(L)'
;MRRATTKHDIPNDQRLSLYHELLQHKENGRLPYGKGKELMQQYGLSKQTLSKIWKAGQESKARTGLANVANKKKGRCGHPRRRSIKDLEVAIKAVPPHSRLTLRSLAVSSGIAPTTLWRLLQSKKLRRRTSHLKPMVTDKHKADQVVKFGLDGATCLFTSSRTMRAHMFKLTTWQWLLLVPLAAGESNLSASPP
;
A
#
# COMPACT_ATOMS: atom_id res chain seq x y z
N MET A 1 0.55 -39.10 -18.28
CA MET A 1 1.97 -38.73 -18.27
C MET A 1 2.29 -37.97 -16.98
N ARG A 2 3.29 -38.38 -16.19
CA ARG A 2 3.76 -37.59 -15.03
C ARG A 2 4.55 -36.40 -15.56
N ARG A 3 4.10 -35.16 -15.29
CA ARG A 3 4.88 -33.96 -15.61
C ARG A 3 6.14 -33.96 -14.74
N ALA A 4 7.29 -33.72 -15.35
CA ALA A 4 8.52 -33.50 -14.60
C ALA A 4 8.30 -32.35 -13.62
N THR A 5 8.64 -32.56 -12.34
CA THR A 5 8.54 -31.54 -11.31
C THR A 5 9.57 -30.45 -11.63
N THR A 6 9.12 -29.23 -11.88
CA THR A 6 10.01 -28.08 -12.06
C THR A 6 10.87 -27.88 -10.82
N LYS A 7 12.18 -27.72 -10.98
CA LYS A 7 13.10 -27.46 -9.86
C LYS A 7 12.66 -26.21 -9.10
N HIS A 8 12.55 -26.30 -7.78
CA HIS A 8 12.12 -25.17 -6.95
C HIS A 8 13.14 -24.02 -6.99
N ASP A 9 12.62 -22.79 -6.98
CA ASP A 9 13.46 -21.60 -6.82
C ASP A 9 14.07 -21.56 -5.40
N ILE A 10 15.29 -21.04 -5.29
CA ILE A 10 15.99 -20.87 -4.01
C ILE A 10 15.23 -19.87 -3.11
N PRO A 11 15.03 -20.15 -1.81
CA PRO A 11 14.49 -19.19 -0.86
C PRO A 11 15.40 -17.96 -0.71
N ASN A 12 14.83 -16.84 -0.27
CA ASN A 12 15.56 -15.57 -0.18
C ASN A 12 16.74 -15.62 0.78
N ASP A 13 16.62 -16.37 1.88
CA ASP A 13 17.65 -16.45 2.92
C ASP A 13 18.91 -17.13 2.37
N GLN A 14 18.76 -18.27 1.69
CA GLN A 14 19.87 -18.95 1.01
C GLN A 14 20.50 -18.09 -0.10
N ARG A 15 19.71 -17.25 -0.78
CA ARG A 15 20.25 -16.32 -1.80
C ARG A 15 21.12 -15.23 -1.17
N LEU A 16 20.77 -14.78 0.04
CA LEU A 16 21.55 -13.81 0.80
C LEU A 16 22.83 -14.48 1.32
N SER A 17 22.75 -15.66 1.93
CA SER A 17 23.94 -16.41 2.40
C SER A 17 24.95 -16.65 1.27
N LEU A 18 24.47 -17.12 0.12
CA LEU A 18 25.31 -17.33 -1.06
C LEU A 18 25.99 -16.03 -1.53
N TYR A 19 25.29 -14.90 -1.46
CA TYR A 19 25.86 -13.60 -1.83
C TYR A 19 26.93 -13.13 -0.83
N HIS A 20 26.72 -13.37 0.47
CA HIS A 20 27.71 -13.07 1.50
C HIS A 20 28.97 -13.94 1.37
N GLU A 21 28.83 -15.24 1.11
CA GLU A 21 29.96 -16.15 0.85
C GLU A 21 30.76 -15.72 -0.38
N LEU A 22 30.07 -15.33 -1.46
CA LEU A 22 30.73 -14.78 -2.66
C LEU A 22 31.50 -13.49 -2.35
N LEU A 23 31.02 -12.65 -1.43
CA LEU A 23 31.72 -11.44 -1.01
C LEU A 23 32.93 -11.76 -0.13
N GLN A 24 32.82 -12.73 0.78
CA GLN A 24 33.91 -13.16 1.67
C GLN A 24 35.08 -13.73 0.88
N HIS A 25 34.83 -14.52 -0.15
CA HIS A 25 35.86 -15.15 -0.98
C HIS A 25 36.33 -14.31 -2.17
N LYS A 26 35.85 -13.07 -2.31
CA LYS A 26 36.27 -12.20 -3.41
C LYS A 26 37.59 -11.49 -3.06
N GLU A 27 38.68 -11.98 -3.62
CA GLU A 27 40.00 -11.38 -3.50
C GLU A 27 40.36 -10.61 -4.78
N ASN A 28 40.88 -9.38 -4.65
CA ASN A 28 41.36 -8.57 -5.78
C ASN A 28 40.37 -8.41 -6.96
N GLY A 29 39.07 -8.39 -6.66
CA GLY A 29 38.02 -8.23 -7.67
C GLY A 29 37.57 -9.53 -8.34
N ARG A 30 38.24 -10.66 -8.10
CA ARG A 30 37.95 -11.97 -8.72
C ARG A 30 37.63 -13.02 -7.65
N LEU A 31 36.90 -14.05 -8.06
CA LEU A 31 36.65 -15.22 -7.23
C LEU A 31 37.75 -16.24 -7.51
N PRO A 32 38.32 -16.92 -6.50
CA PRO A 32 39.30 -17.97 -6.70
C PRO A 32 38.74 -19.08 -7.59
N TYR A 33 39.65 -19.72 -8.33
CA TYR A 33 39.30 -20.81 -9.22
C TYR A 33 38.63 -21.94 -8.43
N GLY A 34 37.64 -22.61 -9.02
CA GLY A 34 36.93 -23.73 -8.37
C GLY A 34 35.86 -23.32 -7.35
N LYS A 35 36.02 -22.21 -6.61
CA LYS A 35 35.07 -21.81 -5.55
C LYS A 35 33.65 -21.63 -6.04
N GLY A 36 33.47 -21.03 -7.22
CA GLY A 36 32.14 -20.90 -7.83
C GLY A 36 31.48 -22.25 -8.12
N LYS A 37 32.27 -23.28 -8.48
CA LYS A 37 31.79 -24.65 -8.72
C LYS A 37 31.41 -25.34 -7.40
N GLU A 38 32.17 -25.12 -6.33
CA GLU A 38 31.84 -25.61 -4.99
C GLU A 38 30.51 -25.04 -4.50
N LEU A 39 30.34 -23.72 -4.57
CA LEU A 39 29.08 -23.06 -4.18
C LEU A 39 27.89 -23.57 -5.01
N MET A 40 28.10 -23.82 -6.31
CA MET A 40 27.07 -24.41 -7.15
C MET A 40 26.67 -25.82 -6.69
N GLN A 41 27.62 -26.65 -6.24
CA GLN A 41 27.34 -27.99 -5.75
C GLN A 41 26.64 -27.95 -4.40
N GLN A 42 27.11 -27.11 -3.46
CA GLN A 42 26.53 -26.93 -2.13
C GLN A 42 25.06 -26.50 -2.19
N TYR A 43 24.75 -25.51 -3.03
CA TYR A 43 23.40 -24.96 -3.17
C TYR A 43 22.57 -25.63 -4.28
N GLY A 44 23.14 -26.57 -5.05
CA GLY A 44 22.46 -27.28 -6.14
C GLY A 44 22.06 -26.39 -7.34
N LEU A 45 22.89 -25.41 -7.69
CA LEU A 45 22.55 -24.32 -8.63
C LEU A 45 23.19 -24.48 -10.00
N SER A 46 22.55 -23.87 -11.00
CA SER A 46 23.19 -23.64 -12.29
C SER A 46 24.09 -22.41 -12.25
N LYS A 47 25.14 -22.40 -13.08
CA LYS A 47 26.05 -21.25 -13.28
C LYS A 47 25.30 -19.95 -13.60
N GLN A 48 24.21 -20.05 -14.36
CA GLN A 48 23.36 -18.90 -14.70
C GLN A 48 22.68 -18.29 -13.48
N THR A 49 22.18 -19.12 -12.56
CA THR A 49 21.51 -18.65 -11.34
C THR A 49 22.50 -17.95 -10.42
N LEU A 50 23.70 -18.52 -10.24
CA LEU A 50 24.79 -17.90 -9.48
C LEU A 50 25.15 -16.52 -10.05
N SER A 51 25.36 -16.43 -11.37
CA SER A 51 25.67 -15.17 -12.03
C SER A 51 24.56 -14.11 -11.90
N LYS A 52 23.28 -14.52 -12.01
CA LYS A 52 22.13 -13.61 -11.82
C LYS A 52 22.07 -13.06 -10.40
N ILE A 53 22.33 -13.88 -9.39
CA ILE A 53 22.38 -13.49 -7.97
C ILE A 53 23.49 -12.45 -7.78
N TRP A 54 24.69 -12.73 -8.27
CA TRP A 54 25.83 -11.82 -8.19
C TRP A 54 25.54 -10.46 -8.85
N LYS A 55 25.12 -10.47 -10.12
CA LYS A 55 24.80 -9.24 -10.86
C LYS A 55 23.71 -8.43 -10.15
N ALA A 56 22.62 -9.07 -9.72
CA ALA A 56 21.54 -8.39 -9.02
C ALA A 56 21.99 -7.75 -7.71
N GLY A 57 22.87 -8.42 -6.94
CA GLY A 57 23.45 -7.87 -5.72
C GLY A 57 24.32 -6.64 -6.00
N GLN A 58 25.19 -6.71 -7.00
CA GLN A 58 26.07 -5.59 -7.37
C GLN A 58 25.31 -4.40 -7.96
N GLU A 59 24.34 -4.63 -8.84
CA GLU A 59 23.46 -3.59 -9.39
C GLU A 59 22.67 -2.88 -8.27
N SER A 60 22.14 -3.66 -7.31
CA SER A 60 21.39 -3.10 -6.18
C SER A 60 22.29 -2.30 -5.25
N LYS A 61 23.51 -2.80 -4.98
CA LYS A 61 24.51 -2.09 -4.18
C LYS A 61 24.91 -0.77 -4.84
N ALA A 62 25.14 -0.76 -6.15
CA ALA A 62 25.48 0.45 -6.89
C ALA A 62 24.36 1.50 -6.86
N ARG A 63 23.09 1.06 -6.91
CA ARG A 63 21.94 1.96 -6.96
C ARG A 63 21.49 2.49 -5.59
N THR A 64 21.52 1.64 -4.56
CA THR A 64 20.86 1.92 -3.27
C THR A 64 21.85 1.90 -2.10
N GLY A 65 23.13 1.57 -2.33
CA GLY A 65 24.13 1.34 -1.30
C GLY A 65 24.01 -0.03 -0.61
N LEU A 66 22.81 -0.61 -0.60
CA LEU A 66 22.49 -1.91 -0.01
C LEU A 66 22.25 -2.97 -1.10
N ALA A 67 22.82 -4.17 -0.90
CA ALA A 67 22.66 -5.28 -1.83
C ALA A 67 21.30 -5.98 -1.61
N ASN A 68 20.41 -5.91 -2.61
CA ASN A 68 19.15 -6.64 -2.62
C ASN A 68 19.22 -7.82 -3.58
N VAL A 69 19.20 -9.03 -3.03
CA VAL A 69 19.36 -10.30 -3.78
C VAL A 69 18.05 -11.11 -3.82
N ALA A 70 16.96 -10.58 -3.27
CA ALA A 70 15.68 -11.26 -3.18
C ALA A 70 15.13 -11.67 -4.55
N ASN A 71 14.35 -12.76 -4.57
CA ASN A 71 13.73 -13.25 -5.80
C ASN A 71 12.70 -12.23 -6.33
N LYS A 72 12.94 -11.71 -7.54
CA LYS A 72 12.07 -10.74 -8.22
C LYS A 72 10.73 -11.33 -8.71
N LYS A 73 10.56 -12.67 -8.69
CA LYS A 73 9.32 -13.33 -9.10
C LYS A 73 8.16 -13.06 -8.14
N LYS A 74 8.44 -12.84 -6.84
CA LYS A 74 7.39 -12.62 -5.82
C LYS A 74 6.56 -11.39 -6.21
N GLY A 75 5.25 -11.59 -6.41
CA GLY A 75 4.31 -10.54 -6.84
C GLY A 75 4.28 -10.24 -8.35
N ARG A 76 5.20 -10.81 -9.13
CA ARG A 76 5.23 -10.74 -10.61
C ARG A 76 4.78 -12.05 -11.27
N CYS A 77 4.26 -12.97 -10.49
CA CYS A 77 3.72 -14.23 -10.97
C CYS A 77 2.22 -14.13 -11.26
N GLY A 78 1.73 -14.98 -12.17
CA GLY A 78 0.33 -15.06 -12.58
C GLY A 78 -0.02 -14.15 -13.76
N HIS A 79 -1.29 -14.22 -14.18
CA HIS A 79 -1.80 -13.42 -15.30
C HIS A 79 -1.86 -11.92 -14.89
N PRO A 80 -1.31 -11.00 -15.70
CA PRO A 80 -1.37 -9.58 -15.40
C PRO A 80 -2.82 -9.09 -15.35
N ARG A 81 -3.09 -8.10 -14.50
CA ARG A 81 -4.41 -7.47 -14.43
C ARG A 81 -4.61 -6.58 -15.66
N ARG A 82 -5.70 -6.79 -16.40
CA ARG A 82 -6.03 -6.02 -17.61
C ARG A 82 -6.41 -4.55 -17.34
N ARG A 83 -6.94 -4.24 -16.16
CA ARG A 83 -7.32 -2.88 -15.75
C ARG A 83 -6.74 -2.56 -14.39
N SER A 84 -6.28 -1.33 -14.20
CA SER A 84 -5.84 -0.85 -12.89
C SER A 84 -7.06 -0.56 -12.00
N ILE A 85 -6.83 -0.42 -10.69
CA ILE A 85 -7.93 -0.08 -9.75
C ILE A 85 -8.50 1.30 -10.08
N LYS A 86 -7.64 2.25 -10.46
CA LYS A 86 -8.05 3.61 -10.83
C LYS A 86 -8.97 3.60 -12.05
N ASP A 87 -8.63 2.82 -13.08
CA ASP A 87 -9.46 2.72 -14.28
C ASP A 87 -10.84 2.12 -13.97
N LEU A 88 -10.88 1.13 -13.07
CA LEU A 88 -12.13 0.53 -12.62
C LEU A 88 -13.00 1.54 -11.85
N GLU A 89 -12.39 2.38 -11.00
CA GLU A 89 -13.12 3.43 -10.29
C GLU A 89 -13.71 4.47 -11.23
N VAL A 90 -12.95 4.91 -12.24
CA VAL A 90 -13.43 5.86 -13.26
C VAL A 90 -14.60 5.25 -14.03
N ALA A 91 -14.45 4.01 -14.50
CA ALA A 91 -15.52 3.31 -15.24
C ALA A 91 -16.80 3.13 -14.40
N ILE A 92 -16.67 2.78 -13.11
CA ILE A 92 -17.84 2.63 -12.22
C ILE A 92 -18.50 3.98 -11.92
N LYS A 93 -17.72 5.05 -11.76
CA LYS A 93 -18.24 6.41 -11.51
C LYS A 93 -18.92 7.02 -12.72
N ALA A 94 -18.54 6.64 -13.94
CA ALA A 94 -19.19 7.09 -15.17
C ALA A 94 -20.60 6.50 -15.35
N VAL A 95 -20.87 5.31 -14.79
CA VAL A 95 -22.18 4.64 -14.91
C VAL A 95 -23.25 5.39 -14.12
N PRO A 96 -24.48 5.62 -14.64
CA PRO A 96 -25.57 6.25 -13.87
C PRO A 96 -25.93 5.52 -12.56
N PRO A 97 -26.43 6.21 -11.51
CA PRO A 97 -26.70 5.57 -10.21
C PRO A 97 -27.69 4.39 -10.26
N HIS A 98 -28.72 4.47 -11.12
CA HIS A 98 -29.76 3.43 -11.23
C HIS A 98 -29.21 2.09 -11.77
N SER A 99 -28.16 2.11 -12.60
CA SER A 99 -27.55 0.89 -13.14
C SER A 99 -26.46 0.30 -12.24
N ARG A 100 -26.09 0.98 -11.14
CA ARG A 100 -25.12 0.48 -10.13
C ARG A 100 -25.73 -0.47 -9.09
N LEU A 101 -27.03 -0.76 -9.16
CA LEU A 101 -27.76 -1.53 -8.14
C LEU A 101 -27.35 -3.01 -8.10
N THR A 102 -27.36 -3.66 -9.26
CA THR A 102 -27.02 -5.08 -9.38
C THR A 102 -25.66 -5.27 -10.00
N LEU A 103 -24.97 -6.36 -9.66
CA LEU A 103 -23.68 -6.69 -10.25
C LEU A 103 -23.78 -6.90 -11.77
N ARG A 104 -24.91 -7.46 -12.22
CA ARG A 104 -25.19 -7.75 -13.63
C ARG A 104 -25.43 -6.47 -14.42
N SER A 105 -26.31 -5.59 -13.93
CA SER A 105 -26.55 -4.27 -14.54
C SER A 105 -25.26 -3.45 -14.58
N LEU A 106 -24.50 -3.43 -13.49
CA LEU A 106 -23.23 -2.71 -13.43
C LEU A 106 -22.21 -3.28 -14.41
N ALA A 107 -22.13 -4.59 -14.55
CA ALA A 107 -21.21 -5.24 -15.50
C ALA A 107 -21.52 -4.85 -16.95
N VAL A 108 -22.81 -4.86 -17.33
CA VAL A 108 -23.26 -4.45 -18.67
C VAL A 108 -22.94 -2.98 -18.92
N SER A 109 -23.31 -2.09 -17.99
CA SER A 109 -23.10 -0.64 -18.19
C SER A 109 -21.63 -0.20 -18.12
N SER A 110 -20.79 -0.89 -17.33
CA SER A 110 -19.36 -0.53 -17.18
C SER A 110 -18.41 -1.30 -18.11
N GLY A 111 -18.90 -2.34 -18.80
CA GLY A 111 -18.06 -3.25 -19.58
C GLY A 111 -17.00 -3.98 -18.73
N ILE A 112 -17.24 -4.14 -17.42
CA ILE A 112 -16.38 -4.89 -16.50
C ILE A 112 -17.00 -6.27 -16.25
N ALA A 113 -16.19 -7.33 -16.33
CA ALA A 113 -16.67 -8.67 -16.02
C ALA A 113 -17.23 -8.77 -14.58
N PRO A 114 -18.37 -9.44 -14.36
CA PRO A 114 -19.01 -9.53 -13.05
C PRO A 114 -18.09 -10.17 -11.98
N THR A 115 -17.25 -11.12 -12.36
CA THR A 115 -16.27 -11.76 -11.47
C THR A 115 -15.22 -10.77 -10.92
N THR A 116 -14.89 -9.73 -11.70
CA THR A 116 -13.97 -8.67 -11.26
C THR A 116 -14.67 -7.74 -10.28
N LEU A 117 -15.91 -7.33 -10.57
CA LEU A 117 -16.72 -6.52 -9.65
C LEU A 117 -16.97 -7.25 -8.32
N TRP A 118 -17.20 -8.57 -8.36
CA TRP A 118 -17.35 -9.39 -7.16
C TRP A 118 -16.08 -9.40 -6.29
N ARG A 119 -14.91 -9.54 -6.91
CA ARG A 119 -13.62 -9.46 -6.20
C ARG A 119 -13.39 -8.08 -5.57
N LEU A 120 -13.82 -6.99 -6.23
CA LEU A 120 -13.76 -5.64 -5.66
C LEU A 120 -14.66 -5.50 -4.42
N LEU A 121 -15.84 -6.12 -4.44
CA LEU A 121 -16.75 -6.16 -3.29
C LEU A 121 -16.17 -6.94 -2.12
N GLN A 122 -15.61 -8.14 -2.39
CA GLN A 122 -14.98 -8.97 -1.34
C GLN A 122 -13.77 -8.28 -0.71
N SER A 123 -12.97 -7.59 -1.53
CA SER A 123 -11.84 -6.79 -1.06
C SER A 123 -12.23 -5.42 -0.46
N LYS A 124 -13.53 -5.14 -0.31
CA LYS A 124 -14.11 -3.88 0.23
C LYS A 124 -13.69 -2.60 -0.50
N LYS A 125 -13.15 -2.72 -1.72
CA LYS A 125 -12.80 -1.57 -2.59
C LYS A 125 -14.02 -0.97 -3.26
N LEU A 126 -15.05 -1.78 -3.47
CA LEU A 126 -16.38 -1.36 -3.86
C LEU A 126 -17.33 -1.65 -2.69
N ARG A 127 -18.21 -0.72 -2.35
CA ARG A 127 -19.25 -0.91 -1.32
C ARG A 127 -20.62 -0.83 -1.96
N ARG A 128 -21.51 -1.76 -1.59
CA ARG A 128 -22.93 -1.63 -1.89
C ARG A 128 -23.50 -0.50 -1.05
N ARG A 129 -24.21 0.42 -1.70
CA ARG A 129 -24.98 1.46 -1.03
C ARG A 129 -26.45 1.21 -1.31
N THR A 130 -27.21 1.05 -0.24
CA THR A 130 -28.66 1.04 -0.26
C THR A 130 -29.13 2.34 0.37
N SER A 131 -29.86 3.16 -0.37
CA SER A 131 -30.58 4.30 0.18
C SER A 131 -32.04 3.90 0.39
N HIS A 132 -32.57 4.12 1.58
CA HIS A 132 -34.01 4.03 1.79
C HIS A 132 -34.62 5.37 1.35
N LEU A 133 -35.42 5.35 0.29
CA LEU A 133 -36.20 6.52 -0.11
C LEU A 133 -37.46 6.57 0.76
N LYS A 134 -37.77 7.74 1.32
CA LYS A 134 -39.07 7.96 1.96
C LYS A 134 -40.16 7.80 0.89
N PRO A 135 -41.27 7.09 1.18
CA PRO A 135 -42.35 6.83 0.21
C PRO A 135 -43.01 8.12 -0.29
N MET A 136 -43.75 7.99 -1.39
CA MET A 136 -44.19 9.04 -2.32
C MET A 136 -44.49 10.40 -1.69
N VAL A 137 -43.65 11.37 -2.06
CA VAL A 137 -43.86 12.78 -1.82
C VAL A 137 -45.03 13.23 -2.71
N THR A 138 -46.19 13.48 -2.11
CA THR A 138 -47.34 14.14 -2.77
C THR A 138 -46.89 15.45 -3.41
N ASP A 139 -47.50 15.87 -4.52
CA ASP A 139 -47.09 17.09 -5.23
C ASP A 139 -47.13 18.34 -4.32
N LYS A 140 -48.03 18.37 -3.34
CA LYS A 140 -48.05 19.38 -2.25
C LYS A 140 -46.73 19.44 -1.48
N HIS A 141 -46.23 18.29 -1.02
CA HIS A 141 -44.97 18.21 -0.28
C HIS A 141 -43.75 18.55 -1.16
N LYS A 142 -43.83 18.36 -2.49
CA LYS A 142 -42.79 18.81 -3.43
C LYS A 142 -42.77 20.34 -3.51
N ALA A 143 -43.94 20.95 -3.66
CA ALA A 143 -44.09 22.40 -3.69
C ALA A 143 -43.61 23.03 -2.38
N ASP A 144 -44.02 22.49 -1.23
CA ASP A 144 -43.60 22.98 0.08
C ASP A 144 -42.08 22.87 0.30
N GLN A 145 -41.44 21.80 -0.19
CA GLN A 145 -39.99 21.69 -0.13
C GLN A 145 -39.31 22.74 -1.02
N VAL A 146 -39.77 22.94 -2.26
CA VAL A 146 -39.18 23.94 -3.17
C VAL A 146 -39.38 25.35 -2.63
N VAL A 147 -40.55 25.67 -2.08
CA VAL A 147 -40.85 26.97 -1.46
C VAL A 147 -40.00 27.18 -0.19
N LYS A 148 -39.83 26.14 0.63
CA LYS A 148 -39.00 26.20 1.85
C LYS A 148 -37.50 26.31 1.57
N PHE A 149 -37.02 25.76 0.45
CA PHE A 149 -35.62 25.78 0.05
C PHE A 149 -35.27 26.85 -1.01
N GLY A 150 -36.26 27.62 -1.46
CA GLY A 150 -36.08 28.99 -1.96
C GLY A 150 -36.53 29.25 -3.40
N LEU A 151 -37.49 30.18 -3.55
CA LEU A 151 -37.59 31.13 -4.67
C LEU A 151 -38.27 32.42 -4.18
N ASP A 152 -37.53 33.28 -3.49
CA ASP A 152 -37.68 34.73 -3.64
C ASP A 152 -36.41 35.20 -4.34
N GLY A 153 -36.55 35.78 -5.53
CA GLY A 153 -35.46 36.24 -6.36
C GLY A 153 -34.74 37.42 -5.71
N ALA A 154 -33.63 37.16 -5.01
CA ALA A 154 -32.60 38.15 -4.75
C ALA A 154 -31.23 37.48 -4.67
N THR A 155 -30.34 38.04 -5.48
CA THR A 155 -28.88 37.96 -5.52
C THR A 155 -28.17 37.16 -4.44
N CYS A 156 -27.28 36.30 -4.94
CA CYS A 156 -26.19 35.62 -4.27
C CYS A 156 -25.54 36.43 -3.13
N LEU A 157 -25.52 35.90 -1.91
CA LEU A 157 -24.32 35.89 -1.06
C LEU A 157 -24.31 34.59 -0.27
N PHE A 158 -23.47 33.65 -0.73
CA PHE A 158 -23.00 32.53 0.07
C PHE A 158 -22.15 33.10 1.22
N THR A 159 -22.77 33.43 2.35
CA THR A 159 -22.06 33.65 3.60
C THR A 159 -22.05 32.34 4.37
N SER A 160 -20.90 31.67 4.33
CA SER A 160 -20.56 30.59 5.25
C SER A 160 -20.50 31.15 6.68
N SER A 161 -21.64 31.24 7.35
CA SER A 161 -21.72 31.56 8.77
C SER A 161 -21.99 30.27 9.56
N ARG A 162 -20.90 29.52 9.73
CA ARG A 162 -20.78 28.51 10.79
C ARG A 162 -20.58 29.27 12.11
N THR A 163 -21.66 29.71 12.74
CA THR A 163 -21.59 30.27 14.10
C THR A 163 -21.57 29.14 15.12
N MET A 164 -20.44 29.12 15.82
CA MET A 164 -20.12 28.33 17.00
C MET A 164 -21.19 28.52 18.07
N ARG A 165 -21.60 27.40 18.68
CA ARG A 165 -22.14 27.40 20.04
C ARG A 165 -20.93 27.52 20.97
N ALA A 166 -20.65 28.75 21.41
CA ALA A 166 -19.68 29.04 22.47
C ALA A 166 -20.44 29.54 23.71
N HIS A 167 -20.45 28.70 24.74
CA HIS A 167 -20.41 29.04 26.17
C HIS A 167 -19.45 27.98 26.72
N MET A 168 -18.37 28.27 27.44
CA MET A 168 -18.08 29.42 28.27
C MET A 168 -16.56 29.49 28.48
N PHE A 169 -16.02 30.71 28.41
CA PHE A 169 -14.63 31.06 28.66
C PHE A 169 -14.32 30.96 30.16
N LYS A 170 -13.16 30.39 30.54
CA LYS A 170 -12.10 31.09 31.28
C LYS A 170 -10.86 30.20 31.45
N LEU A 171 -9.77 30.64 30.80
CA LEU A 171 -8.39 30.82 31.31
C LEU A 171 -7.71 29.56 31.89
N THR A 172 -6.60 29.04 31.35
CA THR A 172 -5.31 29.75 31.32
C THR A 172 -4.31 29.04 30.38
N THR A 173 -3.85 29.81 29.39
CA THR A 173 -2.52 29.88 28.78
C THR A 173 -1.46 28.82 29.09
N TRP A 174 -1.04 28.14 28.03
CA TRP A 174 0.36 27.75 27.82
C TRP A 174 1.11 28.95 27.24
N GLN A 175 2.21 29.36 27.86
CA GLN A 175 3.25 30.16 27.19
C GLN A 175 4.55 29.36 27.28
N TRP A 176 5.15 29.17 26.12
CA TRP A 176 6.41 28.50 25.83
C TRP A 176 7.59 29.01 26.68
N LEU A 177 8.52 28.12 27.05
CA LEU A 177 9.97 28.15 26.70
C LEU A 177 10.84 27.35 27.70
N LEU A 178 11.70 26.51 27.13
CA LEU A 178 13.07 26.17 27.56
C LEU A 178 13.29 25.29 28.80
N LEU A 179 14.51 24.71 28.82
CA LEU A 179 15.16 23.82 29.79
C LEU A 179 14.81 22.32 29.66
N VAL A 180 15.63 21.51 28.99
CA VAL A 180 16.92 20.98 29.49
C VAL A 180 16.76 20.38 30.89
N PRO A 181 16.71 19.05 31.05
CA PRO A 181 16.87 18.44 32.36
C PRO A 181 18.37 18.33 32.68
N LEU A 182 18.84 19.23 33.55
CA LEU A 182 20.08 19.11 34.31
C LEU A 182 19.76 18.44 35.67
N ALA A 183 20.71 17.62 36.09
CA ALA A 183 20.67 16.61 37.16
C ALA A 183 20.50 17.11 38.61
N ALA A 184 20.06 16.18 39.49
CA ALA A 184 20.53 15.90 40.86
C ALA A 184 19.50 14.96 41.54
N GLY A 185 19.77 13.96 42.39
CA GLY A 185 20.97 13.38 43.02
C GLY A 185 20.73 11.85 43.12
N GLU A 186 21.51 11.01 43.78
CA GLU A 186 22.25 11.18 45.02
C GLU A 186 23.45 10.20 45.04
N SER A 187 24.50 10.65 45.70
CA SER A 187 25.55 9.90 46.43
C SER A 187 25.65 8.38 46.27
N ASN A 188 26.82 7.92 45.82
CA ASN A 188 27.62 6.98 46.61
C ASN A 188 29.10 7.09 46.22
N LEU A 189 29.87 7.73 47.11
CA LEU A 189 31.32 7.61 47.22
C LEU A 189 31.63 6.28 47.90
N SER A 190 32.41 5.43 47.24
CA SER A 190 33.32 4.51 47.93
C SER A 190 34.57 4.36 47.09
N ALA A 191 35.70 4.60 47.74
CA ALA A 191 37.00 4.77 47.15
C ALA A 191 37.88 3.52 47.34
N SER A 192 38.77 3.31 46.36
CA SER A 192 40.13 2.75 46.49
C SER A 192 40.28 1.20 46.58
N PRO A 193 41.53 0.67 46.51
CA PRO A 193 42.14 -0.01 45.35
C PRO A 193 42.46 -1.49 45.76
N PRO A 194 43.38 -2.30 45.17
CA PRO A 194 44.75 -2.03 44.70
C PRO A 194 44.99 -2.19 43.19
#